data_AF-A0A0N7ZBQ4-F1
#
_entry.id   AF-A0A0N7ZBQ4-F1
#
_cell.length_a   1.000
_cell.length_b   1.000
_cell.length_c   1.000
_cell.angle_alpha   90.00
_cell.angle_beta   90.00
_cell.angle_gamma   90.00
#
_symmetry.space_group_name_H-M   'P 1'
#
loop_
_entity.id
_entity.type
_entity.pdbx_description
1 polymer ?
#
loop_
_entity_poly.entity_id
_entity_poly.type
_entity_poly.pdbx_seq_one_letter_code
_entity_poly.pdbx_strand_id
1 'polypeptide(L)'
;MSSLRGLILGGKQARIRPLLVKVIPSHLTRRNCSQRTKKSSNSPDFGLLFDIDGVIIRGQRILPSAPEAFTLLVDDNGKFRVPTVFVTNAGNALRSQKAEQLSKWLRIQVHEDQVVMAHSPLKMFDQYLNKEVLISGQGPTTEIAHNLGFLNTTTVDDLCLAFPLLDCVDHKKRSAKPPSTPAPKIPKIDAVMLFGEPVRWETSLQLLLDVLMTDGDLMGAPTAPYPHLPILACNMDLQWMAEAHMPRFGHGAFLLCLEALYKKVTGKDLIYTALVGKPSEITYYHAETMVQHHARSIGITHPITKLYAIGDNVHTDIFGMNLYSEYVRRHRHSKSQVAMQGARGLDLSTQDFRGLTADQCYSVLVRTGVYNEENGEQLLEHSPRDFLPIEAKLQEPSLTVKCVLEAIQTIYQREKFS
;
A
#
# COMPACT_ATOMS: atom_id res chain seq x y z
N MET A 1 -7.01 41.82 -66.28
CA MET A 1 -5.87 42.52 -66.91
C MET A 1 -5.28 43.51 -65.92
N SER A 2 -4.17 43.15 -65.27
CA SER A 2 -3.13 44.08 -64.80
C SER A 2 -2.04 43.24 -64.13
N SER A 3 -0.81 43.50 -64.53
CA SER A 3 0.34 42.59 -64.58
C SER A 3 1.41 42.99 -63.58
N LEU A 4 2.11 41.97 -63.07
CA LEU A 4 3.52 41.85 -62.64
C LEU A 4 4.28 43.03 -62.00
N ARG A 5 4.95 42.71 -60.89
CA ARG A 5 6.41 42.71 -60.61
C ARG A 5 6.57 42.19 -59.17
N GLY A 6 7.36 41.20 -58.77
CA GLY A 6 8.60 40.62 -59.31
C GLY A 6 9.77 41.01 -58.40
N LEU A 7 10.18 40.17 -57.44
CA LEU A 7 11.58 40.05 -56.99
C LEU A 7 11.82 38.71 -56.24
N ILE A 8 13.00 38.14 -56.47
CA ILE A 8 13.42 36.74 -56.29
C ILE A 8 14.58 36.70 -55.26
N LEU A 9 14.66 35.76 -54.31
CA LEU A 9 15.61 34.62 -54.18
C LEU A 9 15.84 34.44 -52.65
N GLY A 10 16.05 33.28 -52.05
CA GLY A 10 16.18 31.90 -52.50
C GLY A 10 16.12 30.96 -51.27
N GLY A 11 16.00 29.66 -51.51
CA GLY A 11 15.98 28.67 -50.44
C GLY A 11 15.86 27.26 -51.01
N LYS A 12 16.95 26.50 -50.94
CA LYS A 12 17.14 25.17 -51.53
C LYS A 12 16.09 24.17 -51.02
N GLN A 13 15.34 23.55 -51.94
CA GLN A 13 14.58 22.32 -51.67
C GLN A 13 15.53 21.11 -51.72
N ALA A 14 15.77 20.49 -50.55
CA ALA A 14 16.36 19.17 -50.45
C ALA A 14 15.24 18.13 -50.28
N ARG A 15 15.15 17.21 -51.26
CA ARG A 15 14.30 16.01 -51.22
C ARG A 15 14.76 15.10 -50.07
N ILE A 16 13.89 14.87 -49.09
CA ILE A 16 14.08 13.81 -48.09
C ILE A 16 13.36 12.56 -48.61
N ARG A 17 14.15 11.51 -48.86
CA ARG A 17 13.69 10.15 -49.20
C ARG A 17 13.13 9.48 -47.93
N PRO A 18 12.04 8.70 -48.02
CA PRO A 18 11.56 7.93 -46.88
C PRO A 18 12.56 6.80 -46.57
N LEU A 19 13.03 6.77 -45.33
CA LEU A 19 13.88 5.68 -44.82
C LEU A 19 13.01 4.44 -44.60
N LEU A 20 13.34 3.42 -45.40
CA LEU A 20 12.82 2.07 -45.37
C LEU A 20 13.08 1.46 -43.97
N VAL A 21 12.03 1.26 -43.16
CA VAL A 21 12.12 0.45 -41.95
C VAL A 21 12.24 -1.01 -42.39
N LYS A 22 13.42 -1.60 -42.18
CA LYS A 22 13.66 -3.04 -42.39
C LYS A 22 12.79 -3.83 -41.41
N VAL A 23 11.77 -4.50 -41.95
CA VAL A 23 11.08 -5.61 -41.29
C VAL A 23 12.08 -6.78 -41.18
N ILE A 24 12.41 -7.18 -39.96
CA ILE A 24 13.22 -8.38 -39.69
C ILE A 24 12.26 -9.59 -39.58
N PRO A 25 12.55 -10.74 -40.22
CA PRO A 25 11.62 -11.87 -40.22
C PRO A 25 11.47 -12.54 -38.86
N SER A 26 10.26 -12.99 -38.59
CA SER A 26 9.86 -13.88 -37.51
C SER A 26 10.63 -15.21 -37.54
N HIS A 27 11.52 -15.42 -36.57
CA HIS A 27 11.98 -16.76 -36.24
C HIS A 27 11.11 -17.34 -35.12
N LEU A 28 10.20 -18.23 -35.52
CA LEU A 28 9.57 -19.21 -34.64
C LEU A 28 10.65 -20.14 -34.06
N THR A 29 11.15 -19.81 -32.87
CA THR A 29 11.90 -20.78 -32.06
C THR A 29 10.93 -21.65 -31.27
N ARG A 30 10.76 -22.86 -31.80
CA ARG A 30 10.18 -24.03 -31.14
C ARG A 30 10.75 -24.15 -29.72
N ARG A 31 9.89 -24.05 -28.70
CA ARG A 31 10.24 -24.29 -27.29
C ARG A 31 10.75 -25.73 -27.15
N ASN A 32 12.05 -25.90 -26.96
CA ASN A 32 12.62 -27.16 -26.53
C ASN A 32 12.61 -27.27 -25.01
N CYS A 33 11.97 -28.36 -24.59
CA CYS A 33 12.00 -29.08 -23.33
C CYS A 33 13.21 -28.81 -22.40
N SER A 34 12.88 -28.54 -21.12
CA SER A 34 13.63 -28.96 -19.92
C SER A 34 15.16 -28.91 -20.01
N GLN A 35 15.75 -27.74 -19.76
CA GLN A 35 17.06 -27.68 -19.13
C GLN A 35 16.89 -27.41 -17.64
N ARG A 36 16.89 -28.50 -16.88
CA ARG A 36 16.98 -28.49 -15.42
C ARG A 36 18.37 -27.96 -15.07
N THR A 37 18.50 -26.65 -14.92
CA THR A 37 19.70 -26.02 -14.35
C THR A 37 19.94 -26.66 -12.98
N LYS A 38 21.11 -27.25 -12.77
CA LYS A 38 21.52 -27.78 -11.46
C LYS A 38 21.31 -26.66 -10.43
N LYS A 39 20.33 -26.80 -9.53
CA LYS A 39 20.16 -25.94 -8.35
C LYS A 39 21.51 -25.91 -7.63
N SER A 40 22.14 -24.74 -7.51
CA SER A 40 23.15 -24.56 -6.47
C SER A 40 22.44 -24.81 -5.15
N SER A 41 22.97 -25.73 -4.34
CA SER A 41 22.23 -26.34 -3.23
C SER A 41 21.89 -25.41 -2.07
N ASN A 42 22.23 -24.12 -2.12
CA ASN A 42 22.16 -23.20 -0.97
C ASN A 42 21.36 -21.90 -1.17
N SER A 43 20.75 -21.65 -2.34
CA SER A 43 20.03 -20.40 -2.58
C SER A 43 18.51 -20.59 -2.52
N PRO A 44 17.77 -19.83 -1.68
CA PRO A 44 16.34 -20.07 -1.47
C PRO A 44 15.52 -19.64 -2.68
N ASP A 45 14.45 -20.38 -2.97
CA ASP A 45 13.41 -20.02 -3.96
C ASP A 45 12.13 -19.48 -3.29
N PHE A 46 12.24 -19.09 -2.01
CA PHE A 46 11.17 -18.53 -1.20
C PHE A 46 11.58 -17.18 -0.59
N GLY A 47 10.59 -16.35 -0.29
CA GLY A 47 10.73 -15.07 0.40
C GLY A 47 9.79 -14.97 1.59
N LEU A 48 10.16 -14.10 2.54
CA LEU A 48 9.45 -13.90 3.80
C LEU A 48 8.90 -12.48 3.87
N LEU A 49 7.61 -12.39 4.21
CA LEU A 49 6.91 -11.15 4.51
C LEU A 49 6.56 -11.16 6.00
N PHE A 50 7.00 -10.17 6.76
CA PHE A 50 6.72 -10.07 8.19
C PHE A 50 5.81 -8.89 8.50
N ASP A 51 4.70 -9.12 9.21
CA ASP A 51 4.12 -8.03 9.98
C ASP A 51 5.10 -7.57 11.08
N ILE A 52 4.86 -6.38 11.61
CA ILE A 52 5.70 -5.74 12.62
C ILE A 52 5.03 -5.83 13.99
N ASP A 53 3.82 -5.29 14.10
CA ASP A 53 3.05 -5.29 15.34
C ASP A 53 2.52 -6.72 15.60
N GLY A 54 2.61 -7.19 16.84
CA GLY A 54 2.22 -8.56 17.20
C GLY A 54 3.18 -9.67 16.74
N VAL A 55 4.11 -9.40 15.80
CA VAL A 55 5.11 -10.37 15.29
C VAL A 55 6.53 -10.06 15.76
N ILE A 56 6.93 -8.78 15.73
CA ILE A 56 8.27 -8.32 16.14
C ILE A 56 8.19 -7.51 17.44
N ILE A 57 7.17 -6.65 17.55
CA ILE A 57 6.97 -5.76 18.69
C ILE A 57 5.53 -5.85 19.22
N ARG A 58 5.32 -5.37 20.45
CA ARG A 58 4.01 -5.01 20.99
C ARG A 58 4.13 -3.62 21.60
N GLY A 59 3.50 -2.63 20.97
CA GLY A 59 3.80 -1.23 21.26
C GLY A 59 5.30 -0.95 21.07
N GLN A 60 5.97 -0.34 22.04
CA GLN A 60 7.41 -0.11 21.97
C GLN A 60 8.30 -1.29 22.41
N ARG A 61 7.71 -2.40 22.87
CA ARG A 61 8.46 -3.53 23.42
C ARG A 61 8.72 -4.61 22.36
N ILE A 62 9.99 -4.97 22.19
CA ILE A 62 10.41 -6.09 21.32
C ILE A 62 9.91 -7.41 21.92
N LEU A 63 9.33 -8.26 21.09
CA LEU A 63 8.92 -9.60 21.49
C LEU A 63 10.16 -10.48 21.74
N PRO A 64 10.23 -11.26 22.83
CA PRO A 64 11.46 -11.95 23.25
C PRO A 64 12.10 -12.84 22.18
N SER A 65 11.29 -13.51 21.36
CA SER A 65 11.79 -14.42 20.33
C SER A 65 12.19 -13.74 19.02
N ALA A 66 11.84 -12.46 18.81
CA ALA A 66 12.10 -11.80 17.53
C ALA A 66 13.60 -11.62 17.22
N PRO A 67 14.46 -11.09 18.12
CA PRO A 67 15.88 -10.96 17.82
C PRO A 67 16.55 -12.28 17.43
N GLU A 68 16.27 -13.35 18.18
CA GLU A 68 16.78 -14.70 17.89
C GLU A 68 16.23 -15.26 16.56
N ALA A 69 14.96 -15.00 16.24
CA ALA A 69 14.37 -15.43 14.98
C ALA A 69 15.11 -14.84 13.77
N PHE A 70 15.43 -13.54 13.82
CA PHE A 70 16.05 -12.86 12.69
C PHE A 70 17.55 -13.16 12.54
N THR A 71 18.25 -13.64 13.59
CA THR A 71 19.63 -14.14 13.40
C THR A 71 19.68 -15.36 12.48
N LEU A 72 18.62 -16.16 12.41
CA LEU A 72 18.52 -17.29 11.48
C LEU A 72 18.46 -16.86 10.01
N LEU A 73 18.04 -15.62 9.74
CA LEU A 73 17.86 -15.08 8.39
C LEU A 73 19.13 -14.45 7.81
N VAL A 74 20.17 -14.26 8.63
CA VAL A 74 21.43 -13.63 8.22
C VAL A 74 22.60 -14.62 8.26
N ASP A 75 23.70 -14.29 7.59
CA ASP A 75 24.98 -14.99 7.70
C ASP A 75 25.85 -14.42 8.83
N ASP A 76 27.05 -14.96 9.00
CA ASP A 76 28.02 -14.51 10.03
C ASP A 76 28.46 -13.05 9.85
N ASN A 77 28.24 -12.45 8.67
CA ASN A 77 28.53 -11.05 8.38
C ASN A 77 27.29 -10.15 8.58
N GLY A 78 26.16 -10.71 9.04
CA GLY A 78 24.90 -10.00 9.21
C GLY A 78 24.16 -9.71 7.90
N LYS A 79 24.54 -10.35 6.79
CA LYS A 79 23.86 -10.20 5.49
C LYS A 79 22.71 -11.20 5.37
N PHE A 80 21.55 -10.74 4.90
CA PHE A 80 20.40 -11.62 4.66
C PHE A 80 20.75 -12.76 3.68
N ARG A 81 20.39 -13.98 4.08
CA ARG A 81 20.45 -15.21 3.27
C ARG A 81 19.11 -15.54 2.61
N VAL A 82 18.01 -14.99 3.16
CA VAL A 82 16.64 -15.17 2.66
C VAL A 82 16.03 -13.80 2.34
N PRO A 83 15.43 -13.62 1.16
CA PRO A 83 14.70 -12.40 0.81
C PRO A 83 13.62 -12.11 1.85
N THR A 84 13.78 -10.99 2.55
CA THR A 84 12.95 -10.59 3.68
C THR A 84 12.41 -9.18 3.49
N VAL A 85 11.09 -9.01 3.63
CA VAL A 85 10.38 -7.74 3.56
C VAL A 85 9.45 -7.61 4.77
N PHE A 86 9.34 -6.41 5.31
CA PHE A 86 8.47 -6.06 6.43
C PHE A 86 7.25 -5.31 5.89
N VAL A 87 6.05 -5.73 6.28
CA VAL A 87 4.77 -5.22 5.75
C VAL A 87 3.87 -4.81 6.90
N THR A 88 3.69 -3.50 7.09
CA THR A 88 2.88 -2.92 8.17
C THR A 88 1.78 -2.03 7.63
N ASN A 89 0.65 -1.98 8.34
CA ASN A 89 -0.43 -1.03 8.11
C ASN A 89 -0.20 0.34 8.78
N ALA A 90 0.96 0.55 9.40
CA ALA A 90 1.35 1.86 9.88
C ALA A 90 1.50 2.85 8.71
N GLY A 91 0.80 3.98 8.80
CA GLY A 91 0.81 5.05 7.79
C GLY A 91 1.45 6.35 8.27
N ASN A 92 2.02 6.37 9.48
CA ASN A 92 2.41 7.59 10.21
C ASN A 92 3.92 7.89 10.23
N ALA A 93 4.72 7.18 9.44
CA ALA A 93 6.17 7.36 9.39
C ALA A 93 6.72 7.10 7.99
N LEU A 94 7.94 7.57 7.76
CA LEU A 94 8.70 7.26 6.54
C LEU A 94 9.21 5.82 6.57
N ARG A 95 9.39 5.23 5.38
CA ARG A 95 10.00 3.90 5.23
C ARG A 95 11.41 3.85 5.82
N SER A 96 12.21 4.90 5.61
CA SER A 96 13.56 5.06 6.16
C SER A 96 13.57 5.04 7.69
N GLN A 97 12.69 5.81 8.32
CA GLN A 97 12.55 5.86 9.77
C GLN A 97 12.14 4.49 10.34
N LYS A 98 11.19 3.80 9.68
CA LYS A 98 10.77 2.46 10.11
C LYS A 98 11.87 1.42 9.93
N ALA A 99 12.64 1.49 8.84
CA ALA A 99 13.80 0.63 8.61
C ALA A 99 14.88 0.83 9.69
N GLU A 100 15.13 2.07 10.10
CA GLU A 100 16.07 2.36 11.20
C GLU A 100 15.56 1.79 12.54
N GLN A 101 14.27 1.92 12.83
CA GLN A 101 13.65 1.31 14.02
C GLN A 101 13.80 -0.21 14.02
N LEU A 102 13.44 -0.86 12.92
CA LEU A 102 13.59 -2.31 12.74
C LEU A 102 15.04 -2.73 12.92
N SER A 103 15.99 -1.96 12.37
CA SER A 103 17.41 -2.25 12.51
C SER A 103 17.87 -2.24 13.97
N LYS A 104 17.40 -1.27 14.74
CA LYS A 104 17.69 -1.17 16.18
C LYS A 104 17.06 -2.32 16.97
N TRP A 105 15.82 -2.68 16.66
CA TRP A 105 15.12 -3.75 17.37
C TRP A 105 15.70 -5.14 17.10
N LEU A 106 16.03 -5.42 15.84
CA LEU A 106 16.50 -6.73 15.40
C LEU A 106 18.03 -6.88 15.46
N ARG A 107 18.76 -5.77 15.64
CA ARG A 107 20.23 -5.71 15.61
C ARG A 107 20.81 -6.23 14.29
N ILE A 108 20.08 -5.99 13.20
CA ILE A 108 20.42 -6.38 11.82
C ILE A 108 20.15 -5.17 10.93
N GLN A 109 20.97 -4.93 9.91
CA GLN A 109 20.76 -3.80 9.01
C GLN A 109 19.53 -4.05 8.12
N VAL A 110 18.48 -3.24 8.28
CA VAL A 110 17.28 -3.24 7.44
C VAL A 110 17.30 -1.98 6.57
N HIS A 111 17.12 -2.15 5.26
CA HIS A 111 17.01 -1.03 4.32
C HIS A 111 15.54 -0.66 4.06
N GLU A 112 15.29 0.60 3.67
CA GLU A 112 13.95 1.09 3.35
C GLU A 112 13.28 0.35 2.17
N ASP A 113 14.09 -0.26 1.30
CA ASP A 113 13.64 -1.12 0.21
C ASP A 113 13.20 -2.52 0.67
N GLN A 114 13.25 -2.77 1.99
CA GLN A 114 12.66 -3.93 2.63
C GLN A 114 11.40 -3.57 3.42
N VAL A 115 10.93 -2.32 3.42
CA VAL A 115 9.79 -1.88 4.25
C VAL A 115 8.62 -1.41 3.38
N VAL A 116 7.50 -2.15 3.48
CA VAL A 116 6.19 -1.77 2.95
C VAL A 116 5.38 -1.17 4.10
N MET A 117 5.13 0.14 4.01
CA MET A 117 4.17 0.85 4.85
C MET A 117 2.80 0.80 4.17
N ALA A 118 1.74 1.12 4.92
CA ALA A 118 0.36 1.13 4.40
C ALA A 118 0.22 1.97 3.12
N HIS A 119 0.92 3.10 3.07
CA HIS A 119 0.91 4.06 1.96
C HIS A 119 1.85 3.70 0.79
N SER A 120 2.81 2.77 0.97
CA SER A 120 3.80 2.43 -0.06
C SER A 120 3.19 2.08 -1.43
N PRO A 121 2.07 1.33 -1.52
CA PRO A 121 1.48 0.98 -2.81
C PRO A 121 0.91 2.18 -3.59
N LEU A 122 0.68 3.33 -2.96
CA LEU A 122 0.13 4.52 -3.62
C LEU A 122 1.00 5.04 -4.76
N LYS A 123 2.30 4.74 -4.77
CA LYS A 123 3.21 5.07 -5.87
C LYS A 123 2.80 4.49 -7.23
N MET A 124 1.94 3.46 -7.23
CA MET A 124 1.42 2.83 -8.44
C MET A 124 0.20 3.56 -9.03
N PHE A 125 -0.32 4.58 -8.34
CA PHE A 125 -1.45 5.38 -8.80
C PHE A 125 -0.96 6.65 -9.49
N ASP A 126 -0.21 6.46 -10.58
CA ASP A 126 0.49 7.51 -11.31
C ASP A 126 -0.44 8.59 -11.89
N GLN A 127 -1.70 8.23 -12.20
CA GLN A 127 -2.73 9.13 -12.69
C GLN A 127 -3.09 10.27 -11.73
N TYR A 128 -2.71 10.16 -10.44
CA TYR A 128 -2.96 11.17 -9.42
C TYR A 128 -1.72 11.99 -9.04
N LEU A 129 -0.52 11.69 -9.57
CA LEU A 129 0.73 12.36 -9.12
C LEU A 129 0.76 13.87 -9.42
N ASN A 130 0.11 14.28 -10.51
CA ASN A 130 0.03 15.69 -10.94
C ASN A 130 -1.25 16.40 -10.47
N LYS A 131 -2.08 15.73 -9.66
CA LYS A 131 -3.36 16.24 -9.16
C LYS A 131 -3.20 16.90 -7.80
N GLU A 132 -4.07 17.85 -7.48
CA GLU A 132 -4.11 18.41 -6.13
C GLU A 132 -4.76 17.41 -5.18
N VAL A 133 -3.99 16.91 -4.21
CA VAL A 133 -4.46 15.88 -3.28
C VAL A 133 -4.61 16.45 -1.87
N LEU A 134 -5.81 16.33 -1.31
CA LEU A 134 -6.01 16.54 0.12
C LEU A 134 -5.48 15.34 0.90
N ILE A 135 -4.53 15.58 1.80
CA ILE A 135 -3.94 14.54 2.65
C ILE A 135 -4.45 14.64 4.09
N SER A 136 -4.83 13.49 4.66
CA SER A 136 -5.25 13.35 6.06
C SER A 136 -4.55 12.17 6.72
N GLY A 137 -4.07 12.37 7.94
CA GLY A 137 -3.44 11.34 8.75
C GLY A 137 -2.51 11.92 9.81
N GLN A 138 -1.63 11.06 10.34
CA GLN A 138 -0.63 11.43 11.35
C GLN A 138 0.79 11.29 10.78
N GLY A 139 1.75 11.95 11.44
CA GLY A 139 3.15 11.93 11.04
C GLY A 139 3.49 12.97 9.97
N PRO A 140 4.63 12.84 9.28
CA PRO A 140 5.08 13.78 8.26
C PRO A 140 4.33 13.52 6.93
N THR A 141 3.01 13.73 6.93
CA THR A 141 2.11 13.36 5.81
C THR A 141 2.50 13.99 4.48
N THR A 142 2.87 15.27 4.46
CA THR A 142 3.36 15.95 3.25
C THR A 142 4.65 15.31 2.72
N GLU A 143 5.60 14.99 3.61
CA GLU A 143 6.85 14.34 3.22
C GLU A 143 6.62 12.93 2.69
N ILE A 144 5.71 12.18 3.32
CA ILE A 144 5.28 10.86 2.84
C ILE A 144 4.71 10.98 1.42
N ALA A 145 3.78 11.90 1.19
CA ALA A 145 3.16 12.13 -0.11
C ALA A 145 4.19 12.51 -1.18
N HIS A 146 5.11 13.44 -0.87
CA HIS A 146 6.17 13.87 -1.77
C HIS A 146 7.12 12.72 -2.14
N ASN A 147 7.51 11.88 -1.16
CA ASN A 147 8.36 10.71 -1.40
C ASN A 147 7.68 9.63 -2.26
N LEU A 148 6.35 9.63 -2.33
CA LEU A 148 5.56 8.80 -3.23
C LEU A 148 5.34 9.44 -4.61
N GLY A 149 5.76 10.70 -4.80
CA GLY A 149 5.66 11.47 -6.04
C GLY A 149 4.47 12.42 -6.13
N PHE A 150 3.63 12.52 -5.09
CA PHE A 150 2.52 13.46 -5.03
C PHE A 150 3.04 14.81 -4.56
N LEU A 151 3.34 15.71 -5.49
CA LEU A 151 3.99 17.00 -5.19
C LEU A 151 3.01 18.15 -4.93
N ASN A 152 1.75 17.97 -5.33
CA ASN A 152 0.68 18.96 -5.16
C ASN A 152 -0.24 18.47 -4.03
N THR A 153 0.03 18.93 -2.80
CA THR A 153 -0.71 18.48 -1.62
C THR A 153 -1.24 19.63 -0.79
N THR A 154 -2.48 19.48 -0.34
CA THR A 154 -3.12 20.32 0.68
C THR A 154 -3.38 19.47 1.91
N THR A 155 -3.08 19.95 3.11
CA THR A 155 -3.37 19.25 4.36
C THR A 155 -4.70 19.69 4.98
N VAL A 156 -5.25 18.89 5.90
CA VAL A 156 -6.42 19.29 6.71
C VAL A 156 -6.14 20.57 7.50
N ASP A 157 -4.91 20.77 7.98
CA ASP A 157 -4.53 21.99 8.70
C ASP A 157 -4.48 23.20 7.76
N ASP A 158 -4.04 23.04 6.50
CA ASP A 158 -4.11 24.11 5.49
C ASP A 158 -5.55 24.54 5.24
N LEU A 159 -6.49 23.58 5.15
CA LEU A 159 -7.92 23.88 5.05
C LEU A 159 -8.44 24.62 6.28
N CYS A 160 -8.04 24.22 7.48
CA CYS A 160 -8.42 24.90 8.71
C CYS A 160 -7.92 26.36 8.74
N LEU A 161 -6.72 26.61 8.21
CA LEU A 161 -6.14 27.96 8.13
C LEU A 161 -6.83 28.81 7.06
N ALA A 162 -7.16 28.21 5.91
CA ALA A 162 -7.82 28.91 4.82
C ALA A 162 -9.31 29.20 5.08
N PHE A 163 -10.00 28.27 5.73
CA PHE A 163 -11.45 28.29 5.93
C PHE A 163 -11.81 28.06 7.41
N PRO A 164 -11.45 28.97 8.32
CA PRO A 164 -11.61 28.76 9.77
C PRO A 164 -13.06 28.57 10.21
N LEU A 165 -14.03 29.10 9.45
CA LEU A 165 -15.46 28.94 9.72
C LEU A 165 -16.00 27.54 9.35
N LEU A 166 -15.29 26.77 8.52
CA LEU A 166 -15.68 25.39 8.20
C LEU A 166 -15.35 24.44 9.35
N ASP A 167 -14.35 24.75 10.18
CA ASP A 167 -13.99 23.98 11.37
C ASP A 167 -14.61 24.54 12.66
N CYS A 168 -15.85 25.01 12.59
CA CYS A 168 -16.62 25.47 13.75
C CYS A 168 -17.03 24.33 14.70
N VAL A 169 -16.75 23.07 14.38
CA VAL A 169 -16.88 21.94 15.31
C VAL A 169 -15.91 22.06 16.48
N ASP A 170 -14.74 22.67 16.27
CA ASP A 170 -13.92 23.20 17.36
C ASP A 170 -14.54 24.51 17.87
N HIS A 171 -15.17 24.45 19.04
CA HIS A 171 -15.80 25.59 19.68
C HIS A 171 -14.86 26.80 19.87
N LYS A 172 -13.55 26.57 20.00
CA LYS A 172 -12.57 27.66 20.13
C LYS A 172 -12.44 28.47 18.84
N LYS A 173 -12.75 27.87 17.69
CA LYS A 173 -12.67 28.50 16.36
C LYS A 173 -13.92 29.29 15.98
N ARG A 174 -15.07 29.05 16.65
CA ARG A 174 -16.34 29.77 16.39
C ARG A 174 -16.27 31.29 16.57
N SER A 175 -15.39 31.75 17.46
CA SER A 175 -15.20 33.18 17.77
C SER A 175 -13.86 33.71 17.28
N ALA A 176 -13.13 32.93 16.46
CA ALA A 176 -11.83 33.33 15.97
C ALA A 176 -11.99 34.51 14.99
N LYS A 177 -11.28 35.60 15.28
CA LYS A 177 -11.10 36.68 14.30
C LYS A 177 -10.37 36.11 13.08
N PRO A 178 -10.66 36.62 11.86
CA PRO A 178 -9.91 36.20 10.69
C PRO A 178 -8.41 36.37 10.95
N PRO A 179 -7.57 35.39 10.58
CA PRO A 179 -6.15 35.46 10.83
C PRO A 179 -5.56 36.75 10.25
N SER A 180 -4.62 37.37 10.98
CA SER A 180 -3.92 38.57 10.53
C SER A 180 -2.99 38.31 9.34
N THR A 181 -2.63 37.04 9.11
CA THR A 181 -1.89 36.56 7.96
C THR A 181 -2.82 36.24 6.79
N PRO A 182 -2.41 36.51 5.53
CA PRO A 182 -3.17 36.04 4.37
C PRO A 182 -3.38 34.53 4.48
N ALA A 183 -4.64 34.11 4.38
CA ALA A 183 -4.99 32.69 4.29
C ALA A 183 -4.26 32.03 3.12
N PRO A 184 -3.81 30.77 3.26
CA PRO A 184 -3.25 30.04 2.13
C PRO A 184 -4.31 29.92 1.03
N LYS A 185 -3.91 30.19 -0.21
CA LYS A 185 -4.80 29.99 -1.36
C LYS A 185 -4.88 28.49 -1.64
N ILE A 186 -6.04 27.91 -1.36
CA ILE A 186 -6.29 26.48 -1.60
C ILE A 186 -6.78 26.31 -3.06
N PRO A 187 -6.05 25.56 -3.90
CA PRO A 187 -6.53 25.15 -5.22
C PRO A 187 -7.71 24.16 -5.10
N LYS A 188 -8.43 23.93 -6.20
CA LYS A 188 -9.48 22.92 -6.23
C LYS A 188 -8.86 21.55 -5.96
N ILE A 189 -9.40 20.82 -4.98
CA ILE A 189 -8.95 19.47 -4.65
C ILE A 189 -9.46 18.48 -5.71
N ASP A 190 -8.56 17.66 -6.25
CA ASP A 190 -8.87 16.65 -7.27
C ASP A 190 -9.06 15.24 -6.67
N ALA A 191 -8.42 14.94 -5.54
CA ALA A 191 -8.52 13.64 -4.86
C ALA A 191 -8.24 13.76 -3.35
N VAL A 192 -8.66 12.75 -2.59
CA VAL A 192 -8.44 12.64 -1.16
C VAL A 192 -7.58 11.42 -0.87
N MET A 193 -6.55 11.60 -0.04
CA MET A 193 -5.65 10.54 0.41
C MET A 193 -5.65 10.45 1.94
N LEU A 194 -6.04 9.29 2.45
CA LEU A 194 -6.17 9.01 3.87
C LEU A 194 -5.06 8.03 4.28
N PHE A 195 -3.99 8.54 4.89
CA PHE A 195 -2.83 7.74 5.29
C PHE A 195 -3.07 6.94 6.57
N GLY A 196 -3.86 7.47 7.48
CA GLY A 196 -4.03 6.98 8.84
C GLY A 196 -5.06 7.86 9.57
N GLU A 197 -5.53 7.43 10.74
CA GLU A 197 -6.54 8.18 11.49
C GLU A 197 -5.94 9.51 11.94
N PRO A 198 -6.58 10.65 11.65
CA PRO A 198 -6.07 11.95 12.11
C PRO A 198 -6.32 12.12 13.61
N VAL A 199 -5.66 13.13 14.20
CA VAL A 199 -6.05 13.65 15.52
C VAL A 199 -7.19 14.66 15.31
N ARG A 200 -8.19 14.70 16.22
CA ARG A 200 -9.44 15.47 16.07
C ARG A 200 -10.30 14.98 14.91
N TRP A 201 -10.99 13.86 15.15
CA TRP A 201 -11.83 13.23 14.14
C TRP A 201 -12.97 14.15 13.71
N GLU A 202 -13.54 14.92 14.62
CA GLU A 202 -14.61 15.89 14.38
C GLU A 202 -14.24 16.90 13.28
N THR A 203 -13.07 17.54 13.39
CA THR A 203 -12.56 18.49 12.38
C THR A 203 -12.33 17.80 11.05
N SER A 204 -11.64 16.65 11.06
CA SER A 204 -11.26 15.97 9.84
C SER A 204 -12.49 15.42 9.10
N LEU A 205 -13.45 14.83 9.82
CA LEU A 205 -14.70 14.34 9.25
C LEU A 205 -15.52 15.49 8.65
N GLN A 206 -15.66 16.62 9.34
CA GLN A 206 -16.37 17.80 8.83
C GLN A 206 -15.76 18.28 7.51
N LEU A 207 -14.46 18.56 7.49
CA LEU A 207 -13.77 19.10 6.32
C LEU A 207 -13.72 18.10 5.15
N LEU A 208 -13.55 16.80 5.42
CA LEU A 208 -13.63 15.77 4.38
C LEU A 208 -15.02 15.74 3.74
N LEU A 209 -16.10 15.81 4.53
CA LEU A 209 -17.46 15.89 3.99
C LEU A 209 -17.64 17.15 3.14
N ASP A 210 -17.17 18.32 3.60
CA ASP A 210 -17.28 19.57 2.86
C ASP A 210 -16.55 19.48 1.51
N VAL A 211 -15.33 18.94 1.48
CA VAL A 211 -14.55 18.72 0.25
C VAL A 211 -15.30 17.77 -0.71
N LEU A 212 -15.82 16.65 -0.21
CA LEU A 212 -16.56 15.69 -1.05
C LEU A 212 -17.89 16.27 -1.56
N MET A 213 -18.58 17.08 -0.77
CA MET A 213 -19.86 17.68 -1.14
C MET A 213 -19.70 18.85 -2.10
N THR A 214 -18.56 19.53 -2.10
CA THR A 214 -18.29 20.70 -2.95
C THR A 214 -17.48 20.36 -4.21
N ASP A 215 -17.26 19.07 -4.49
CA ASP A 215 -16.38 18.63 -5.58
C ASP A 215 -14.96 19.23 -5.47
N GLY A 216 -14.48 19.46 -4.25
CA GLY A 216 -13.15 20.02 -3.99
C GLY A 216 -13.04 21.54 -4.09
N ASP A 217 -14.12 22.27 -4.41
CA ASP A 217 -14.17 23.73 -4.38
C ASP A 217 -14.88 24.23 -3.11
N LEU A 218 -14.12 24.44 -2.04
CA LEU A 218 -14.65 24.84 -0.73
C LEU A 218 -15.32 26.23 -0.68
N MET A 219 -15.21 27.02 -1.76
CA MET A 219 -15.96 28.27 -1.91
C MET A 219 -17.26 28.09 -2.71
N GLY A 220 -17.41 26.93 -3.35
CA GLY A 220 -18.58 26.55 -4.12
C GLY A 220 -19.75 26.08 -3.26
N ALA A 221 -20.91 25.95 -3.89
CA ALA A 221 -22.08 25.38 -3.25
C ALA A 221 -21.94 23.85 -3.08
N PRO A 222 -22.45 23.26 -1.99
CA PRO A 222 -22.47 21.82 -1.83
C PRO A 222 -23.45 21.19 -2.83
N THR A 223 -22.92 20.46 -3.81
CA THR A 223 -23.69 19.76 -4.85
C THR A 223 -23.77 18.24 -4.62
N ALA A 224 -22.91 17.70 -3.75
CA ALA A 224 -22.76 16.27 -3.47
C ALA A 224 -22.68 15.43 -4.76
N PRO A 225 -21.67 15.68 -5.62
CA PRO A 225 -21.51 14.95 -6.88
C PRO A 225 -21.41 13.44 -6.62
N TYR A 226 -21.86 12.64 -7.60
CA TYR A 226 -21.76 11.20 -7.52
C TYR A 226 -21.42 10.57 -8.88
N PRO A 227 -20.33 9.78 -9.00
CA PRO A 227 -19.36 9.49 -7.93
C PRO A 227 -18.71 10.78 -7.40
N HIS A 228 -18.41 10.80 -6.10
CA HIS A 228 -17.69 11.91 -5.47
C HIS A 228 -16.21 11.86 -5.85
N LEU A 229 -15.40 12.82 -5.39
CA LEU A 229 -13.95 12.83 -5.64
C LEU A 229 -13.30 11.48 -5.27
N PRO A 230 -12.27 11.04 -6.00
CA PRO A 230 -11.52 9.83 -5.68
C PRO A 230 -10.97 9.84 -4.26
N ILE A 231 -11.16 8.73 -3.53
CA ILE A 231 -10.64 8.53 -2.19
C ILE A 231 -9.69 7.33 -2.19
N LEU A 232 -8.46 7.56 -1.75
CA LEU A 232 -7.42 6.56 -1.56
C LEU A 232 -7.13 6.41 -0.06
N ALA A 233 -7.57 5.31 0.56
CA ALA A 233 -7.35 5.05 1.98
C ALA A 233 -6.30 3.94 2.18
N CYS A 234 -5.40 4.12 3.15
CA CYS A 234 -4.18 3.32 3.25
C CYS A 234 -4.17 2.25 4.34
N ASN A 235 -5.12 2.30 5.27
CA ASN A 235 -5.21 1.34 6.35
C ASN A 235 -6.69 1.04 6.60
N MET A 236 -7.04 -0.23 6.73
CA MET A 236 -8.41 -0.67 6.93
C MET A 236 -8.65 -1.28 8.31
N ASP A 237 -7.62 -1.33 9.15
CA ASP A 237 -7.68 -1.99 10.44
C ASP A 237 -8.66 -1.25 11.35
N LEU A 238 -9.72 -1.93 11.74
CA LEU A 238 -10.67 -1.40 12.71
C LEU A 238 -9.99 -1.18 14.06
N GLN A 239 -9.12 -2.13 14.45
CA GLN A 239 -8.41 -2.13 15.72
C GLN A 239 -6.98 -2.65 15.56
N TRP A 240 -6.09 -2.22 16.46
CA TRP A 240 -4.70 -2.66 16.53
C TRP A 240 -4.23 -2.81 17.99
N MET A 241 -3.16 -3.57 18.22
CA MET A 241 -2.63 -3.84 19.55
C MET A 241 -1.52 -2.85 19.96
N ALA A 242 -1.80 -2.06 21.00
CA ALA A 242 -0.83 -1.19 21.66
C ALA A 242 -0.34 -1.80 22.99
N GLU A 243 0.20 -0.97 23.89
CA GLU A 243 0.64 -1.39 25.23
C GLU A 243 -0.53 -1.73 26.17
N ALA A 244 -1.71 -1.16 25.93
CA ALA A 244 -2.89 -1.42 26.73
C ALA A 244 -3.41 -2.86 26.53
N HIS A 245 -4.07 -3.41 27.55
CA HIS A 245 -4.63 -4.77 27.49
C HIS A 245 -5.82 -4.90 26.51
N MET A 246 -6.44 -3.79 26.12
CA MET A 246 -7.51 -3.76 25.11
C MET A 246 -6.99 -3.17 23.79
N PRO A 247 -7.41 -3.71 22.63
CA PRO A 247 -7.13 -3.13 21.32
C PRO A 247 -7.54 -1.66 21.23
N ARG A 248 -6.80 -0.85 20.46
CA ARG A 248 -7.10 0.57 20.18
C ARG A 248 -7.77 0.68 18.81
N PHE A 249 -8.61 1.70 18.61
CA PHE A 249 -9.19 1.95 17.29
C PHE A 249 -8.10 2.38 16.29
N GLY A 250 -8.17 1.82 15.09
CA GLY A 250 -7.32 2.20 13.96
C GLY A 250 -8.09 3.00 12.91
N HIS A 251 -7.48 3.14 11.73
CA HIS A 251 -8.06 3.89 10.61
C HIS A 251 -9.42 3.36 10.15
N GLY A 252 -9.65 2.04 10.22
CA GLY A 252 -10.93 1.45 9.82
C GLY A 252 -12.11 1.99 10.62
N ALA A 253 -11.92 2.34 11.90
CA ALA A 253 -12.96 2.97 12.70
C ALA A 253 -13.25 4.41 12.24
N PHE A 254 -12.21 5.15 11.83
CA PHE A 254 -12.38 6.48 11.23
C PHE A 254 -13.12 6.41 9.89
N LEU A 255 -12.76 5.45 9.03
CA LEU A 255 -13.46 5.19 7.76
C LEU A 255 -14.93 4.85 7.97
N LEU A 256 -15.25 4.01 8.95
CA LEU A 256 -16.64 3.69 9.32
C LEU A 256 -17.42 4.95 9.69
N CYS A 257 -16.84 5.85 10.49
CA CYS A 257 -17.47 7.13 10.82
C CYS A 257 -17.69 8.00 9.58
N LEU A 258 -16.68 8.09 8.71
CA LEU A 258 -16.74 8.87 7.46
C LEU A 258 -17.86 8.36 6.54
N GLU A 259 -17.92 7.05 6.32
CA GLU A 259 -18.95 6.39 5.52
C GLU A 259 -20.35 6.64 6.07
N ALA A 260 -20.53 6.43 7.38
CA ALA A 260 -21.82 6.60 8.04
C ALA A 260 -22.32 8.06 7.96
N LEU A 261 -21.43 9.03 8.19
CA LEU A 261 -21.76 10.45 8.09
C LEU A 261 -22.06 10.84 6.64
N TYR A 262 -21.21 10.46 5.68
CA TYR A 262 -21.44 10.75 4.27
C TYR A 262 -22.79 10.19 3.78
N LYS A 263 -23.10 8.94 4.15
CA LYS A 263 -24.39 8.30 3.84
C LYS A 263 -25.57 9.03 4.47
N LYS A 264 -25.44 9.43 5.73
CA LYS A 264 -26.52 10.11 6.47
C LYS A 264 -26.80 11.51 5.92
N VAL A 265 -25.77 12.22 5.49
CA VAL A 265 -25.88 13.60 4.97
C VAL A 265 -26.32 13.62 3.51
N THR A 266 -25.78 12.73 2.67
CA THR A 266 -26.00 12.78 1.21
C THR A 266 -27.02 11.76 0.70
N GLY A 267 -27.35 10.74 1.49
CA GLY A 267 -28.14 9.58 1.07
C GLY A 267 -27.36 8.56 0.21
N LYS A 268 -26.10 8.84 -0.15
CA LYS A 268 -25.29 8.04 -1.09
C LYS A 268 -24.19 7.27 -0.34
N ASP A 269 -23.83 6.11 -0.87
CA ASP A 269 -22.73 5.32 -0.29
C ASP A 269 -21.39 5.90 -0.72
N LEU A 270 -20.47 6.06 0.24
CA LEU A 270 -19.09 6.45 -0.04
C LEU A 270 -18.36 5.32 -0.78
N ILE A 271 -17.60 5.68 -1.82
CA ILE A 271 -16.87 4.76 -2.70
C ILE A 271 -15.37 5.04 -2.59
N TYR A 272 -14.59 4.03 -2.21
CA TYR A 272 -13.14 4.11 -2.31
C TYR A 272 -12.67 3.79 -3.72
N THR A 273 -11.81 4.65 -4.24
CA THR A 273 -11.07 4.39 -5.48
C THR A 273 -9.93 3.41 -5.23
N ALA A 274 -9.27 3.55 -4.08
CA ALA A 274 -8.25 2.63 -3.62
C ALA A 274 -8.36 2.42 -2.10
N LEU A 275 -8.35 1.16 -1.71
CA LEU A 275 -8.10 0.66 -0.38
C LEU A 275 -6.75 -0.05 -0.44
N VAL A 276 -5.70 0.62 0.01
CA VAL A 276 -4.34 0.07 0.11
C VAL A 276 -4.04 -0.26 1.57
N GLY A 277 -2.87 -0.84 1.83
CA GLY A 277 -2.60 -1.56 3.08
C GLY A 277 -3.16 -2.98 3.07
N LYS A 278 -2.77 -3.81 4.04
CA LYS A 278 -3.35 -5.14 4.26
C LYS A 278 -4.84 -4.98 4.62
N PRO A 279 -5.75 -5.85 4.15
CA PRO A 279 -5.51 -7.07 3.36
C PRO A 279 -5.48 -6.90 1.83
N SER A 280 -5.33 -5.69 1.28
CA SER A 280 -5.47 -5.44 -0.16
C SER A 280 -4.45 -6.19 -1.03
N GLU A 281 -4.88 -6.73 -2.16
CA GLU A 281 -4.03 -7.50 -3.09
C GLU A 281 -2.84 -6.67 -3.59
N ILE A 282 -3.06 -5.37 -3.82
CA ILE A 282 -2.04 -4.45 -4.31
C ILE A 282 -0.88 -4.27 -3.31
N THR A 283 -1.14 -4.45 -2.02
CA THR A 283 -0.13 -4.37 -0.96
C THR A 283 0.81 -5.57 -1.03
N TYR A 284 0.26 -6.78 -1.19
CA TYR A 284 1.05 -8.00 -1.35
C TYR A 284 1.74 -8.08 -2.70
N TYR A 285 1.11 -7.56 -3.76
CA TYR A 285 1.77 -7.35 -5.05
C TYR A 285 3.02 -6.47 -4.92
N HIS A 286 2.89 -5.35 -4.22
CA HIS A 286 4.01 -4.46 -3.98
C HIS A 286 5.09 -5.14 -3.13
N ALA A 287 4.69 -5.88 -2.10
CA ALA A 287 5.60 -6.64 -1.25
C ALA A 287 6.36 -7.74 -2.02
N GLU A 288 5.70 -8.49 -2.91
CA GLU A 288 6.37 -9.46 -3.78
C GLU A 288 7.43 -8.77 -4.65
N THR A 289 7.10 -7.63 -5.24
CA THR A 289 8.06 -6.86 -6.06
C THR A 289 9.29 -6.47 -5.24
N MET A 290 9.11 -6.09 -3.98
CA MET A 290 10.21 -5.78 -3.05
C MET A 290 11.00 -7.03 -2.66
N VAL A 291 10.35 -8.18 -2.50
CA VAL A 291 11.02 -9.48 -2.30
C VAL A 291 11.93 -9.80 -3.49
N GLN A 292 11.47 -9.61 -4.73
CA GLN A 292 12.31 -9.84 -5.92
C GLN A 292 13.48 -8.86 -6.02
N HIS A 293 13.29 -7.60 -5.61
CA HIS A 293 14.40 -6.64 -5.53
C HIS A 293 15.42 -7.03 -4.47
N HIS A 294 14.96 -7.37 -3.26
CA HIS A 294 15.84 -7.77 -2.17
C HIS A 294 16.58 -9.08 -2.49
N ALA A 295 15.92 -10.06 -3.14
CA ALA A 295 16.57 -11.27 -3.63
C ALA A 295 17.75 -10.95 -4.55
N ARG A 296 17.55 -10.07 -5.53
CA ARG A 296 18.61 -9.62 -6.44
C ARG A 296 19.74 -8.90 -5.70
N SER A 297 19.43 -8.03 -4.73
CA SER A 297 20.46 -7.31 -3.99
C SER A 297 21.32 -8.20 -3.08
N ILE A 298 20.79 -9.34 -2.62
CA ILE A 298 21.57 -10.32 -1.85
C ILE A 298 22.26 -11.39 -2.72
N GLY A 299 22.09 -11.33 -4.04
CA GLY A 299 22.79 -12.20 -5.00
C GLY A 299 21.97 -13.37 -5.53
N ILE A 300 20.67 -13.42 -5.22
CA ILE A 300 19.74 -14.42 -5.75
C ILE A 300 19.20 -13.93 -7.10
N THR A 301 19.56 -14.64 -8.17
CA THR A 301 19.23 -14.25 -9.55
C THR A 301 18.11 -15.09 -10.16
N HIS A 302 17.76 -16.23 -9.56
CA HIS A 302 16.59 -17.00 -9.96
C HIS A 302 15.31 -16.43 -9.32
N PRO A 303 14.14 -16.67 -9.93
CA PRO A 303 12.86 -16.20 -9.41
C PRO A 303 12.53 -16.73 -8.01
N ILE A 304 11.97 -15.88 -7.15
CA ILE A 304 11.34 -16.31 -5.89
C ILE A 304 9.91 -16.75 -6.20
N THR A 305 9.61 -18.04 -6.02
CA THR A 305 8.31 -18.61 -6.38
C THR A 305 7.42 -18.85 -5.17
N LYS A 306 7.97 -18.95 -3.97
CA LYS A 306 7.18 -19.13 -2.73
C LYS A 306 7.22 -17.89 -1.86
N LEU A 307 6.07 -17.49 -1.33
CA LEU A 307 5.96 -16.42 -0.35
C LEU A 307 5.34 -16.96 0.93
N TYR A 308 5.95 -16.63 2.07
CA TYR A 308 5.39 -16.87 3.39
C TYR A 308 5.13 -15.52 4.05
N ALA A 309 3.87 -15.23 4.36
CA ALA A 309 3.49 -14.06 5.15
C ALA A 309 3.24 -14.47 6.60
N ILE A 310 4.04 -13.92 7.50
CA ILE A 310 3.98 -14.15 8.94
C ILE A 310 3.28 -12.96 9.58
N GLY A 311 2.12 -13.19 10.19
CA GLY A 311 1.26 -12.16 10.78
C GLY A 311 0.51 -12.66 12.01
N ASP A 312 -0.07 -11.75 12.78
CA ASP A 312 -0.77 -12.05 14.03
C ASP A 312 -2.30 -11.89 13.92
N ASN A 313 -2.80 -11.34 12.81
CA ASN A 313 -4.20 -11.00 12.64
C ASN A 313 -4.83 -11.74 11.46
N VAL A 314 -5.88 -12.52 11.76
CA VAL A 314 -6.62 -13.34 10.79
C VAL A 314 -7.31 -12.48 9.72
N HIS A 315 -7.87 -11.34 10.10
CA HIS A 315 -8.69 -10.51 9.21
C HIS A 315 -7.86 -9.60 8.29
N THR A 316 -6.54 -9.52 8.51
CA THR A 316 -5.65 -8.62 7.77
C THR A 316 -4.51 -9.40 7.12
N ASP A 317 -3.67 -10.07 7.91
CA ASP A 317 -2.47 -10.76 7.39
C ASP A 317 -2.82 -12.07 6.70
N ILE A 318 -3.60 -12.91 7.37
CA ILE A 318 -3.98 -14.23 6.87
C ILE A 318 -4.93 -14.06 5.70
N PHE A 319 -5.99 -13.27 5.89
CA PHE A 319 -6.94 -12.92 4.85
C PHE A 319 -6.27 -12.27 3.64
N GLY A 320 -5.37 -11.31 3.84
CA GLY A 320 -4.68 -10.62 2.76
C GLY A 320 -3.75 -11.52 1.95
N MET A 321 -2.96 -12.38 2.62
CA MET A 321 -2.08 -13.32 1.93
C MET A 321 -2.88 -14.37 1.16
N ASN A 322 -3.99 -14.86 1.72
CA ASN A 322 -4.86 -15.84 1.06
C ASN A 322 -5.59 -15.22 -0.13
N LEU A 323 -6.04 -13.97 -0.01
CA LEU A 323 -6.63 -13.22 -1.11
C LEU A 323 -5.61 -13.02 -2.25
N TYR A 324 -4.38 -12.66 -1.91
CA TYR A 324 -3.29 -12.55 -2.89
C TYR A 324 -2.94 -13.90 -3.54
N SER A 325 -2.99 -15.00 -2.79
CA SER A 325 -2.82 -16.36 -3.34
C SER A 325 -3.85 -16.67 -4.44
N GLU A 326 -5.13 -16.32 -4.21
CA GLU A 326 -6.19 -16.44 -5.22
C GLU A 326 -5.97 -15.50 -6.41
N TYR A 327 -5.48 -14.27 -6.18
CA TYR A 327 -5.07 -13.37 -7.26
C TYR A 327 -3.98 -13.99 -8.14
N VAL A 328 -2.90 -14.50 -7.54
CA VAL A 328 -1.80 -15.17 -8.27
C VAL A 328 -2.34 -16.33 -9.12
N ARG A 329 -3.25 -17.14 -8.56
CA ARG A 329 -3.90 -18.25 -9.28
C ARG A 329 -4.73 -17.74 -10.47
N ARG A 330 -5.60 -16.73 -10.26
CA ARG A 330 -6.43 -16.13 -11.32
C ARG A 330 -5.58 -15.49 -12.42
N HIS A 331 -4.55 -14.74 -12.05
CA HIS A 331 -3.64 -14.05 -12.97
C HIS A 331 -2.94 -15.03 -13.92
N ARG A 332 -2.50 -16.19 -13.41
CA ARG A 332 -1.84 -17.23 -14.23
C ARG A 332 -2.75 -17.92 -15.23
N HIS A 333 -4.03 -18.08 -14.89
CA HIS A 333 -5.00 -18.71 -15.78
C HIS A 333 -5.63 -17.74 -16.78
N SER A 334 -5.46 -16.43 -16.56
CA SER A 334 -6.00 -15.39 -17.43
C SER A 334 -4.96 -14.93 -18.47
N LYS A 335 -5.41 -14.71 -19.71
CA LYS A 335 -4.61 -14.02 -20.74
C LYS A 335 -4.84 -12.51 -20.76
N SER A 336 -5.81 -12.02 -19.98
CA SER A 336 -6.16 -10.60 -19.82
C SER A 336 -5.75 -10.07 -18.45
N GLN A 337 -5.58 -8.75 -18.35
CA GLN A 337 -5.36 -8.07 -17.08
C GLN A 337 -6.48 -8.42 -16.09
N VAL A 338 -6.10 -8.73 -14.85
CA VAL A 338 -7.02 -9.14 -13.79
C VAL A 338 -7.13 -7.97 -12.81
N ALA A 339 -8.36 -7.50 -12.58
CA ALA A 339 -8.62 -6.47 -11.58
C ALA A 339 -8.20 -6.94 -10.19
N MET A 340 -7.60 -6.03 -9.42
CA MET A 340 -7.21 -6.28 -8.03
C MET A 340 -8.29 -5.82 -7.07
N GLN A 341 -8.62 -6.68 -6.10
CA GLN A 341 -9.57 -6.34 -5.05
C GLN A 341 -8.98 -5.28 -4.13
N GLY A 342 -9.75 -4.22 -3.89
CA GLY A 342 -9.30 -3.02 -3.17
C GLY A 342 -8.69 -1.94 -4.06
N ALA A 343 -8.43 -2.17 -5.34
CA ALA A 343 -7.73 -1.20 -6.21
C ALA A 343 -8.56 -0.82 -7.46
N ARG A 344 -9.81 -0.37 -7.27
CA ARG A 344 -10.77 -0.09 -8.37
C ARG A 344 -10.28 0.99 -9.36
N GLY A 345 -9.43 1.90 -8.92
CA GLY A 345 -8.87 2.97 -9.76
C GLY A 345 -7.46 2.72 -10.29
N LEU A 346 -6.87 1.55 -10.08
CA LEU A 346 -5.50 1.29 -10.55
C LEU A 346 -5.47 1.11 -12.07
N ASP A 347 -4.65 1.90 -12.77
CA ASP A 347 -4.40 1.66 -14.19
C ASP A 347 -3.47 0.46 -14.38
N LEU A 348 -4.05 -0.68 -14.71
CA LEU A 348 -3.31 -1.93 -14.93
C LEU A 348 -2.46 -1.88 -16.22
N SER A 349 -2.68 -0.91 -17.12
CA SER A 349 -1.94 -0.80 -18.38
C SER A 349 -0.55 -0.18 -18.22
N THR A 350 -0.34 0.62 -17.18
CA THR A 350 0.95 1.24 -16.86
C THR A 350 1.83 0.35 -15.97
N GLN A 351 1.25 -0.67 -15.34
CA GLN A 351 1.94 -1.56 -14.42
C GLN A 351 2.52 -2.80 -15.14
N ASP A 352 3.83 -3.01 -15.00
CA ASP A 352 4.49 -4.21 -15.54
C ASP A 352 4.28 -5.42 -14.61
N PHE A 353 3.13 -6.08 -14.73
CA PHE A 353 2.83 -7.31 -14.00
C PHE A 353 3.70 -8.51 -14.41
N ARG A 354 4.60 -8.38 -15.40
CA ARG A 354 5.46 -9.48 -15.86
C ARG A 354 6.58 -9.84 -14.89
N GLY A 355 6.82 -9.01 -13.87
CA GLY A 355 7.79 -9.26 -12.81
C GLY A 355 7.32 -10.23 -11.72
N LEU A 356 6.06 -10.67 -11.76
CA LEU A 356 5.51 -11.62 -10.79
C LEU A 356 6.03 -13.03 -11.03
N THR A 357 6.54 -13.65 -9.97
CA THR A 357 7.10 -15.00 -10.06
C THR A 357 6.60 -15.93 -8.98
N ALA A 358 5.93 -15.42 -7.94
CA ALA A 358 5.29 -16.24 -6.93
C ALA A 358 4.26 -17.18 -7.58
N ASP A 359 4.33 -18.47 -7.24
CA ASP A 359 3.37 -19.53 -7.60
C ASP A 359 2.62 -20.08 -6.40
N GLN A 360 3.22 -19.94 -5.22
CA GLN A 360 2.71 -20.50 -3.98
C GLN A 360 2.83 -19.45 -2.88
N CYS A 361 1.73 -19.25 -2.20
CA CYS A 361 1.53 -18.18 -1.23
C CYS A 361 0.98 -18.82 0.04
N TYR A 362 1.69 -18.67 1.15
CA TYR A 362 1.36 -19.30 2.43
C TYR A 362 1.20 -18.24 3.52
N SER A 363 0.09 -18.31 4.23
CA SER A 363 -0.19 -17.50 5.42
C SER A 363 0.25 -18.25 6.67
N VAL A 364 0.99 -17.58 7.55
CA VAL A 364 1.50 -18.14 8.80
C VAL A 364 1.04 -17.27 9.96
N LEU A 365 0.15 -17.81 10.78
CA LEU A 365 -0.41 -17.12 11.94
C LEU A 365 0.47 -17.34 13.18
N VAL A 366 0.93 -16.27 13.80
CA VAL A 366 1.58 -16.29 15.11
C VAL A 366 0.59 -15.95 16.22
N ARG A 367 0.82 -16.48 17.43
CA ARG A 367 -0.06 -16.29 18.60
C ARG A 367 0.42 -15.22 19.57
N THR A 368 1.22 -14.26 19.08
CA THR A 368 1.86 -13.22 19.88
C THR A 368 1.18 -11.85 19.82
N GLY A 369 0.05 -11.73 19.12
CA GLY A 369 -0.63 -10.45 18.89
C GLY A 369 -2.15 -10.49 19.06
N VAL A 370 -2.92 -9.97 18.09
CA VAL A 370 -4.39 -9.87 18.12
C VAL A 370 -5.05 -11.23 18.35
N TYR A 371 -4.53 -12.28 17.71
CA TYR A 371 -5.02 -13.64 17.90
C TYR A 371 -4.55 -14.24 19.24
N ASN A 372 -5.50 -14.63 20.09
CA ASN A 372 -5.27 -15.42 21.31
C ASN A 372 -6.33 -16.54 21.42
N GLU A 373 -5.90 -17.80 21.53
CA GLU A 373 -6.79 -18.97 21.67
C GLU A 373 -7.70 -18.87 22.91
N GLU A 374 -7.26 -18.17 23.96
CA GLU A 374 -8.01 -18.04 25.22
C GLU A 374 -9.24 -17.11 25.12
N ASN A 375 -9.30 -16.24 24.11
CA ASN A 375 -10.38 -15.26 23.99
C ASN A 375 -11.65 -15.79 23.30
N GLY A 376 -11.67 -17.06 22.88
CA GLY A 376 -12.78 -17.64 22.13
C GLY A 376 -12.98 -16.95 20.77
N GLU A 377 -13.77 -17.55 19.89
CA GLU A 377 -14.18 -16.94 18.63
C GLU A 377 -14.96 -15.66 18.91
N GLN A 378 -14.30 -14.50 18.95
CA GLN A 378 -15.00 -13.21 18.84
C GLN A 378 -15.53 -13.10 17.42
N LEU A 379 -16.75 -13.63 17.25
CA LEU A 379 -17.60 -13.71 16.06
C LEU A 379 -17.99 -12.36 15.43
N LEU A 380 -17.34 -11.25 15.78
CA LEU A 380 -17.66 -9.94 15.21
C LEU A 380 -16.81 -9.73 13.94
N GLU A 381 -17.47 -9.87 12.78
CA GLU A 381 -16.88 -9.61 11.48
C GLU A 381 -16.44 -8.14 11.39
N HIS A 382 -15.13 -7.91 11.48
CA HIS A 382 -14.52 -6.56 11.43
C HIS A 382 -13.96 -6.22 10.06
N SER A 383 -14.31 -6.99 9.04
CA SER A 383 -13.76 -6.81 7.72
C SER A 383 -14.41 -5.65 6.97
N PRO A 384 -13.65 -4.92 6.15
CA PRO A 384 -14.20 -3.79 5.41
C PRO A 384 -15.25 -4.27 4.41
N ARG A 385 -16.34 -3.50 4.27
CA ARG A 385 -17.48 -3.79 3.38
C ARG A 385 -17.05 -4.18 1.96
N ASP A 386 -16.02 -3.52 1.44
CA ASP A 386 -15.52 -3.72 0.07
C ASP A 386 -14.76 -5.04 -0.13
N PHE A 387 -14.57 -5.84 0.94
CA PHE A 387 -14.02 -7.20 0.89
C PHE A 387 -15.06 -8.30 1.14
N LEU A 388 -16.34 -7.92 1.31
CA LEU A 388 -17.44 -8.87 1.50
C LEU A 388 -17.99 -9.40 0.16
N PRO A 389 -18.52 -10.64 0.12
CA PRO A 389 -18.58 -11.60 1.22
C PRO A 389 -17.22 -12.27 1.46
N ILE A 390 -16.91 -12.56 2.72
CA ILE A 390 -15.69 -13.29 3.05
C ILE A 390 -15.96 -14.79 3.01
N GLU A 391 -15.27 -15.46 2.10
CA GLU A 391 -15.21 -16.92 2.11
C GLU A 391 -14.38 -17.38 3.31
N ALA A 392 -14.93 -18.25 4.16
CA ALA A 392 -14.27 -18.74 5.38
C ALA A 392 -12.84 -19.26 5.13
N LYS A 393 -12.62 -19.91 3.98
CA LYS A 393 -11.31 -20.42 3.55
C LYS A 393 -10.22 -19.35 3.48
N LEU A 394 -10.59 -18.09 3.26
CA LEU A 394 -9.64 -16.98 3.19
C LEU A 394 -9.13 -16.58 4.58
N GLN A 395 -9.82 -16.97 5.65
CA GLN A 395 -9.40 -16.71 7.03
C GLN A 395 -8.60 -17.89 7.63
N GLU A 396 -8.49 -19.00 6.93
CA GLU A 396 -7.74 -20.18 7.39
C GLU A 396 -6.24 -20.03 7.12
N PRO A 397 -5.37 -20.02 8.15
CA PRO A 397 -3.93 -19.95 7.95
C PRO A 397 -3.37 -21.26 7.41
N SER A 398 -2.34 -21.17 6.57
CA SER A 398 -1.60 -22.35 6.09
C SER A 398 -0.83 -23.05 7.22
N LEU A 399 -0.37 -22.28 8.21
CA LEU A 399 0.34 -22.75 9.40
C LEU A 399 -0.03 -21.84 10.58
N THR A 400 -0.18 -22.42 11.76
CA THR A 400 -0.33 -21.68 13.02
C THR A 400 0.78 -22.09 13.96
N VAL A 401 1.53 -21.11 14.47
CA VAL A 401 2.71 -21.32 15.34
C VAL A 401 2.68 -20.36 16.53
N LYS A 402 3.49 -20.61 17.56
CA LYS A 402 3.44 -19.80 18.78
C LYS A 402 4.03 -18.42 18.57
N CYS A 403 5.13 -18.29 17.82
CA CYS A 403 5.83 -17.03 17.62
C CYS A 403 6.66 -17.03 16.33
N VAL A 404 7.27 -15.88 16.01
CA VAL A 404 8.07 -15.68 14.79
C VAL A 404 9.29 -16.62 14.69
N LEU A 405 9.92 -17.00 15.80
CA LEU A 405 11.04 -17.95 15.80
C LEU A 405 10.61 -19.33 15.29
N GLU A 406 9.50 -19.84 15.81
CA GLU A 406 8.92 -21.12 15.40
C GLU A 406 8.44 -21.06 13.95
N ALA A 407 7.91 -19.91 13.50
CA ALA A 407 7.54 -19.70 12.09
C ALA A 407 8.75 -19.93 11.17
N ILE A 408 9.87 -19.25 11.43
CA ILE A 408 11.08 -19.35 10.60
C ILE A 408 11.64 -20.77 10.63
N GLN A 409 11.73 -21.40 11.81
CA GLN A 409 12.21 -22.78 11.94
C GLN A 409 11.35 -23.77 11.16
N THR A 410 10.02 -23.63 11.24
CA THR A 410 9.07 -24.49 10.52
C THR A 410 9.19 -24.31 9.01
N ILE A 411 9.33 -23.07 8.54
CA ILE A 411 9.53 -22.76 7.12
C ILE A 411 10.86 -23.35 6.63
N TYR A 412 11.95 -23.19 7.39
CA TYR A 412 13.26 -23.76 7.04
C TYR A 412 13.20 -25.28 6.92
N GLN A 413 12.53 -25.95 7.85
CA GLN A 413 12.33 -27.41 7.79
C GLN A 413 11.52 -27.81 6.55
N ARG A 414 10.42 -27.10 6.26
CA ARG A 414 9.57 -27.35 5.09
C ARG A 414 10.33 -27.14 3.78
N GLU A 415 11.17 -26.12 3.72
CA GLU A 415 11.96 -25.75 2.55
C GLU A 415 13.30 -26.50 2.44
N LYS A 416 13.64 -27.31 3.45
CA LYS A 416 14.94 -27.99 3.58
C LYS A 416 16.11 -27.00 3.46
N PHE A 417 15.95 -25.84 4.07
CA PHE A 417 16.94 -24.76 4.12
C PHE A 417 17.71 -24.78 5.44
N SER A 418 19.02 -24.52 5.40
CA SER A 418 19.95 -24.56 6.55
C SER A 418 20.72 -23.27 6.72
#